data_AF-A0A9D5U0X4-F1
#
_entry.id   AF-A0A9D5U0X4-F1
#
_cell.length_a   1.000
_cell.length_b   1.000
_cell.length_c   1.000
_cell.angle_alpha   90.00
_cell.angle_beta   90.00
_cell.angle_gamma   90.00
#
_symmetry.space_group_name_H-M   'P 1'
#
loop_
_entity.id
_entity.type
_entity.pdbx_description
1 polymer ?
#
loop_
_entity_poly.entity_id
_entity_poly.type
_entity_poly.pdbx_seq_one_letter_code
_entity_poly.pdbx_strand_id
1 'polypeptide(L)'
;MTRRRADSSSLRRALLAWYCRHRRPMPWRDHPTPYRVWVSEVMLQQTQVATVIPYFERFMARFPDLASLAQADESEVLALWEGLGYYRRARLLVAAARALTRAGGQLPDRYDCLRKLPGLGPYTAAAVASIAFGQPIAVVDGNVRRVLSRLLGAKEMSEAQLRREAQALLDPDSPGDFNQAMMELGATVCSPKAPRCRQCPARDYCRARRLGRPEAFPPPRPRPATVPLEEHAAALFRRGRWLLARRDGGERYRGLWELPRCRTPLAAPLVEWVETVLGLIATACGESRELTYSITHHRVRLVVHPFRVQSGRARRGLYAEVRWLAPAELEDLPMSAPMRRAVRLLVGRETGVQTSVWRRTS
;
A
#
# COMPACT_ATOMS: atom_id res chain seq x y z
N MET A 1 25.75 5.86 -35.87
CA MET A 1 25.45 6.32 -34.49
C MET A 1 24.57 7.59 -34.41
N THR A 2 24.48 8.40 -35.47
CA THR A 2 23.77 9.71 -35.49
C THR A 2 22.24 9.62 -35.52
N ARG A 3 21.64 8.72 -36.32
CA ARG A 3 20.18 8.59 -36.46
C ARG A 3 19.46 8.18 -35.15
N ARG A 4 20.01 7.20 -34.42
CA ARG A 4 19.46 6.70 -33.14
C ARG A 4 19.51 7.75 -32.01
N ARG A 5 20.52 8.64 -32.00
CA ARG A 5 20.62 9.76 -31.05
C ARG A 5 19.65 10.91 -31.39
N ALA A 6 19.49 11.23 -32.67
CA ALA A 6 18.52 12.23 -33.13
C ALA A 6 17.06 11.80 -32.88
N ASP A 7 16.77 10.51 -33.07
CA ASP A 7 15.45 9.93 -32.75
C ASP A 7 15.15 9.99 -31.25
N SER A 8 16.16 9.75 -30.40
CA SER A 8 16.00 9.80 -28.93
C SER A 8 15.74 11.22 -28.43
N SER A 9 16.45 12.22 -28.97
CA SER A 9 16.26 13.63 -28.58
C SER A 9 14.88 14.16 -28.98
N SER A 10 14.38 13.77 -30.16
CA SER A 10 13.03 14.16 -30.60
C SER A 10 11.94 13.46 -29.81
N LEU A 11 12.12 12.17 -29.47
CA LEU A 11 11.22 11.45 -28.57
C LEU A 11 11.17 12.10 -27.17
N ARG A 12 12.32 12.49 -26.61
CA ARG A 12 12.38 13.18 -25.31
C ARG A 12 11.57 14.47 -25.32
N ARG A 13 11.81 15.35 -26.29
CA ARG A 13 11.05 16.60 -26.46
C ARG A 13 9.55 16.36 -26.61
N ALA A 14 9.16 15.40 -27.45
CA ALA A 14 7.74 15.08 -27.66
C ALA A 14 7.06 14.60 -26.37
N LEU A 15 7.75 13.76 -25.59
CA LEU A 15 7.23 13.23 -24.34
C LEU A 15 7.10 14.31 -23.26
N LEU A 16 8.14 15.15 -23.08
CA LEU A 16 8.12 16.25 -22.10
C LEU A 16 7.06 17.29 -22.45
N ALA A 17 6.94 17.69 -23.73
CA ALA A 17 5.92 18.63 -24.18
C ALA A 17 4.48 18.06 -24.02
N TRP A 18 4.31 16.75 -24.19
CA TRP A 18 3.05 16.09 -23.87
C TRP A 18 2.76 16.12 -22.37
N TYR A 19 3.74 15.76 -21.54
CA TYR A 19 3.59 15.72 -20.08
C TYR A 19 3.24 17.08 -19.49
N CYS A 20 3.91 18.15 -19.93
CA CYS A 20 3.60 19.52 -19.52
C CYS A 20 2.12 19.90 -19.71
N ARG A 21 1.48 19.40 -20.78
CA ARG A 21 0.08 19.70 -21.13
C ARG A 21 -0.94 18.74 -20.53
N HIS A 22 -0.55 17.50 -20.23
CA HIS A 22 -1.48 16.42 -19.89
C HIS A 22 -1.26 15.80 -18.51
N ARG A 23 -0.23 16.23 -17.75
CA ARG A 23 0.00 15.71 -16.40
C ARG A 23 -1.23 15.96 -15.54
N ARG A 24 -1.72 14.92 -14.87
CA ARG A 24 -2.80 15.09 -13.89
C ARG A 24 -2.30 15.91 -12.70
N PRO A 25 -3.14 16.80 -12.15
CA PRO A 25 -2.85 17.46 -10.88
C PRO A 25 -2.77 16.40 -9.79
N MET A 26 -1.74 16.49 -8.96
CA MET A 26 -1.55 15.60 -7.82
C MET A 26 -0.95 16.43 -6.68
N PRO A 27 -1.40 16.27 -5.42
CA PRO A 27 -0.95 17.13 -4.32
C PRO A 27 0.58 17.13 -4.10
N TRP A 28 1.26 16.03 -4.44
CA TRP A 28 2.72 15.90 -4.35
C TRP A 28 3.49 16.51 -5.54
N ARG A 29 2.80 16.92 -6.61
CA ARG A 29 3.40 17.56 -7.80
C ARG A 29 3.30 19.08 -7.79
N ASP A 30 2.27 19.65 -7.15
CA ASP A 30 2.04 21.11 -7.17
C ASP A 30 3.05 21.87 -6.30
N HIS A 31 3.53 21.22 -5.22
CA HIS A 31 4.59 21.72 -4.34
C HIS A 31 5.56 20.57 -3.98
N PRO A 32 6.47 20.19 -4.89
CA PRO A 32 7.36 19.07 -4.67
C PRO A 32 8.48 19.46 -3.71
N THR A 33 8.47 18.89 -2.50
CA THR A 33 9.64 18.87 -1.62
C THR A 33 10.18 17.44 -1.56
N PRO A 34 11.47 17.22 -1.24
CA PRO A 34 12.01 15.87 -1.08
C PRO A 34 11.20 14.99 -0.14
N TYR A 35 10.70 15.56 0.97
CA TYR A 35 9.84 14.86 1.91
C TYR A 35 8.50 14.48 1.30
N ARG A 36 7.80 15.41 0.64
CA ARG A 36 6.49 15.16 0.00
C ARG A 36 6.59 14.10 -1.10
N VAL A 37 7.59 14.22 -1.97
CA VAL A 37 7.89 13.25 -3.03
C VAL A 37 8.16 11.88 -2.43
N TRP A 38 8.99 11.80 -1.39
CA TRP A 38 9.30 10.54 -0.74
C TRP A 38 8.06 9.86 -0.16
N VAL A 39 7.22 10.61 0.58
CA VAL A 39 5.99 10.06 1.16
C VAL A 39 5.01 9.58 0.09
N SER A 40 4.80 10.37 -0.99
CA SER A 40 3.93 9.96 -2.08
C SER A 40 4.44 8.70 -2.79
N GLU A 41 5.75 8.61 -3.06
CA GLU A 41 6.34 7.44 -3.70
C GLU A 41 6.23 6.18 -2.84
N VAL A 42 6.31 6.30 -1.51
CA VAL A 42 6.06 5.18 -0.60
C VAL A 42 4.58 4.77 -0.64
N MET A 43 3.64 5.72 -0.62
CA MET A 43 2.21 5.45 -0.69
C MET A 43 1.78 4.83 -2.03
N LEU A 44 2.38 5.23 -3.14
CA LEU A 44 2.06 4.73 -4.49
C LEU A 44 2.55 3.30 -4.76
N GLN A 45 3.38 2.73 -3.88
CA GLN A 45 3.80 1.33 -4.00
C GLN A 45 2.59 0.39 -3.95
N GLN A 46 2.26 -0.23 -5.09
CA GLN A 46 1.13 -1.15 -5.25
C GLN A 46 -0.23 -0.53 -4.84
N THR A 47 -0.37 0.79 -4.92
CA THR A 47 -1.61 1.50 -4.60
C THR A 47 -1.93 2.50 -5.71
N GLN A 48 -3.21 2.63 -6.08
CA GLN A 48 -3.62 3.51 -7.17
C GLN A 48 -3.59 4.98 -6.74
N VAL A 49 -3.25 5.88 -7.68
CA VAL A 49 -3.19 7.34 -7.44
C VAL A 49 -4.47 7.87 -6.80
N ALA A 50 -5.64 7.53 -7.34
CA ALA A 50 -6.93 8.01 -6.82
C ALA A 50 -7.17 7.59 -5.36
N THR A 51 -6.69 6.41 -4.97
CA THR A 51 -6.73 5.96 -3.58
C THR A 51 -5.75 6.73 -2.71
N VAL A 52 -4.55 7.06 -3.22
CA VAL A 52 -3.49 7.72 -2.43
C VAL A 52 -3.81 9.17 -2.13
N ILE A 53 -4.41 9.93 -3.05
CA ILE A 53 -4.68 11.38 -2.92
C ILE A 53 -5.25 11.75 -1.53
N PRO A 54 -6.41 11.23 -1.10
CA PRO A 54 -6.99 11.64 0.19
C PRO A 54 -6.17 11.19 1.40
N TYR A 55 -5.36 10.13 1.28
CA TYR A 55 -4.48 9.70 2.36
C TYR A 55 -3.27 10.60 2.47
N PHE A 56 -2.68 10.96 1.34
CA PHE A 56 -1.54 11.86 1.29
C PHE A 56 -1.91 13.21 1.90
N GLU A 57 -3.08 13.76 1.57
CA GLU A 57 -3.54 15.04 2.12
C GLU A 57 -3.69 15.00 3.64
N ARG A 58 -4.40 14.00 4.19
CA ARG A 58 -4.52 13.84 5.66
C ARG A 58 -3.17 13.60 6.33
N PHE A 59 -2.31 12.82 5.71
CA PHE A 59 -0.99 12.51 6.24
C PHE A 59 -0.10 13.76 6.27
N MET A 60 -0.08 14.57 5.21
CA MET A 60 0.67 15.82 5.17
C MET A 60 0.10 16.88 6.10
N ALA A 61 -1.22 16.89 6.34
CA ALA A 61 -1.81 17.78 7.33
C ALA A 61 -1.34 17.46 8.76
N ARG A 62 -1.16 16.17 9.09
CA ARG A 62 -0.70 15.75 10.42
C ARG A 62 0.82 15.75 10.57
N PHE A 63 1.54 15.35 9.53
CA PHE A 63 2.99 15.24 9.46
C PHE A 63 3.50 16.06 8.27
N PRO A 64 3.56 17.40 8.40
CA PRO A 64 3.96 18.27 7.29
C PRO A 64 5.44 18.15 6.93
N ASP A 65 6.27 17.62 7.83
CA ASP A 65 7.71 17.55 7.68
C ASP A 65 8.31 16.26 8.26
N LEU A 66 9.63 16.12 8.09
CA LEU A 66 10.38 14.97 8.55
C LEU A 66 10.45 14.86 10.07
N ALA A 67 10.54 16.00 10.77
CA ALA A 67 10.69 16.05 12.22
C ALA A 67 9.40 15.59 12.93
N SER A 68 8.25 16.10 12.50
CA SER A 68 6.93 15.71 12.98
C SER A 68 6.67 14.21 12.76
N LEU A 69 7.04 13.65 11.60
CA LEU A 69 6.92 12.21 11.36
C LEU A 69 7.88 11.38 12.24
N ALA A 70 9.09 11.87 12.50
CA ALA A 70 10.06 11.15 13.31
C ALA A 70 9.62 11.06 14.79
N GLN A 71 8.99 12.11 15.30
CA GLN A 71 8.45 12.19 16.66
C GLN A 71 7.12 11.44 16.83
N ALA A 72 6.43 11.12 15.73
CA ALA A 72 5.14 10.46 15.77
C ALA A 72 5.18 9.08 16.45
N ASP A 73 4.12 8.77 17.18
CA ASP A 73 3.87 7.43 17.67
C ASP A 73 3.53 6.49 16.51
N GLU A 74 4.03 5.24 16.57
CA GLU A 74 3.79 4.28 15.49
C GLU A 74 2.28 4.00 15.31
N SER A 75 1.52 3.94 16.40
CA SER A 75 0.07 3.72 16.38
C SER A 75 -0.67 4.80 15.61
N GLU A 76 -0.30 6.06 15.79
CA GLU A 76 -0.91 7.20 15.10
C GLU A 76 -0.64 7.15 13.59
N VAL A 77 0.61 6.85 13.20
CA VAL A 77 0.98 6.69 11.80
C VAL A 77 0.21 5.53 11.16
N LEU A 78 0.08 4.39 11.87
CA LEU A 78 -0.66 3.24 11.37
C LEU A 78 -2.17 3.52 11.24
N ALA A 79 -2.74 4.36 12.10
CA ALA A 79 -4.13 4.77 12.02
C ALA A 79 -4.38 5.63 10.77
N LEU A 80 -3.49 6.58 10.48
CA LEU A 80 -3.55 7.37 9.24
C LEU A 80 -3.29 6.55 7.98
N TRP A 81 -2.52 5.46 8.09
CA TRP A 81 -2.23 4.53 7.00
C TRP A 81 -3.33 3.47 6.79
N GLU A 82 -4.30 3.39 7.70
CA GLU A 82 -5.29 2.32 7.69
C GLU A 82 -6.12 2.32 6.41
N GLY A 83 -6.10 1.19 5.71
CA GLY A 83 -6.80 1.02 4.43
C GLY A 83 -5.90 1.12 3.20
N LEU A 84 -4.70 1.71 3.30
CA LEU A 84 -3.72 1.67 2.19
C LEU A 84 -3.04 0.30 2.02
N GLY A 85 -3.10 -0.55 3.05
CA GLY A 85 -2.44 -1.85 3.06
C GLY A 85 -0.90 -1.74 3.08
N TYR A 86 -0.23 -2.89 3.12
CA TYR A 86 1.24 -3.00 3.21
C TYR A 86 1.85 -2.12 4.31
N TYR A 87 1.34 -2.22 5.54
CA TYR A 87 1.71 -1.41 6.70
C TYR A 87 3.21 -1.42 7.06
N ARG A 88 3.98 -2.40 6.55
CA ARG A 88 5.44 -2.37 6.61
C ARG A 88 6.02 -1.09 5.98
N ARG A 89 5.37 -0.53 4.95
CA ARG A 89 5.76 0.73 4.32
C ARG A 89 5.73 1.90 5.32
N ALA A 90 4.63 2.05 6.05
CA ALA A 90 4.48 3.09 7.07
C ALA A 90 5.57 2.99 8.16
N ARG A 91 5.85 1.77 8.62
CA ARG A 91 6.90 1.53 9.63
C ARG A 91 8.29 1.90 9.14
N LEU A 92 8.62 1.51 7.91
CA LEU A 92 9.91 1.84 7.33
C LEU A 92 10.05 3.34 7.08
N LEU A 93 8.94 4.01 6.70
CA LEU A 93 8.89 5.46 6.56
C LEU A 93 9.25 6.15 7.89
N VAL A 94 8.62 5.75 9.00
CA VAL A 94 8.92 6.29 10.35
C VAL A 94 10.36 5.95 10.76
N ALA A 95 10.81 4.72 10.56
CA ALA A 95 12.17 4.31 10.88
C ALA A 95 13.23 5.12 10.12
N ALA A 96 12.99 5.38 8.84
CA ALA A 96 13.83 6.23 8.01
C ALA A 96 13.77 7.70 8.48
N ALA A 97 12.60 8.25 8.80
CA ALA A 97 12.46 9.61 9.32
C ALA A 97 13.24 9.80 10.63
N ARG A 98 13.16 8.83 11.55
CA ARG A 98 13.93 8.82 12.80
C ARG A 98 15.44 8.70 12.55
N ALA A 99 15.87 7.89 11.59
CA ALA A 99 17.27 7.78 11.22
C ALA A 99 17.81 9.11 10.65
N LEU A 100 17.04 9.76 9.77
CA LEU A 100 17.39 11.03 9.17
C LEU A 100 17.42 12.17 10.18
N THR A 101 16.45 12.22 11.12
CA THR A 101 16.44 13.22 12.19
C THR A 101 17.69 13.14 13.06
N ARG A 102 18.12 11.92 13.41
CA ARG A 102 19.39 11.70 14.14
C ARG A 102 20.63 12.09 13.34
N ALA A 103 20.53 12.13 12.01
CA ALA A 103 21.62 12.48 11.10
C ALA A 103 21.55 13.93 10.58
N GLY A 104 20.80 14.81 11.24
CA GLY A 104 20.72 16.25 10.89
C GLY A 104 19.43 16.68 10.18
N GLY A 105 18.46 15.80 10.01
CA GLY A 105 17.07 16.18 9.64
C GLY A 105 16.82 16.45 8.16
N GLN A 106 17.70 16.03 7.26
CA GLN A 106 17.56 16.25 5.82
C GLN A 106 17.64 14.94 5.04
N LEU A 107 16.83 14.80 3.98
CA LEU A 107 17.00 13.69 3.04
C LEU A 107 18.32 13.88 2.27
N PRO A 108 19.14 12.83 2.11
CA PRO A 108 20.31 12.92 1.27
C PRO A 108 19.89 13.07 -0.20
N ASP A 109 20.62 13.89 -0.94
CA ASP A 109 20.37 14.17 -2.36
C ASP A 109 20.91 13.09 -3.31
N ARG A 110 21.84 12.25 -2.82
CA ARG A 110 22.46 11.15 -3.59
C ARG A 110 21.68 9.85 -3.53
N TYR A 111 21.47 9.24 -4.71
CA TYR A 111 20.85 7.92 -4.86
C TYR A 111 21.42 6.85 -3.93
N ASP A 112 22.74 6.72 -3.86
CA ASP A 112 23.39 5.68 -3.03
C ASP A 112 23.15 5.89 -1.53
N CYS A 113 22.98 7.14 -1.10
CA CYS A 113 22.64 7.47 0.28
C CYS A 113 21.15 7.19 0.55
N LEU A 114 20.26 7.59 -0.38
CA LEU A 114 18.83 7.26 -0.32
C LEU A 114 18.61 5.75 -0.25
N ARG A 115 19.37 4.96 -1.02
CA ARG A 115 19.32 3.49 -1.06
C ARG A 115 19.59 2.79 0.27
N LYS A 116 20.33 3.45 1.16
CA LYS A 116 20.68 2.95 2.50
C LYS A 116 19.55 3.17 3.51
N LEU A 117 18.58 4.03 3.20
CA LEU A 117 17.48 4.32 4.11
C LEU A 117 16.48 3.15 4.18
N PRO A 118 15.92 2.87 5.36
CA PRO A 118 14.88 1.84 5.53
C PRO A 118 13.72 2.02 4.55
N GLY A 119 13.43 0.99 3.75
CA GLY A 119 12.31 0.98 2.81
C GLY A 119 12.52 1.71 1.48
N LEU A 120 13.68 2.35 1.27
CA LEU A 120 14.03 2.94 -0.02
C LEU A 120 14.77 1.91 -0.88
N GLY A 121 13.97 1.11 -1.60
CA GLY A 121 14.48 0.22 -2.63
C GLY A 121 14.98 0.97 -3.88
N PRO A 122 15.49 0.24 -4.89
CA PRO A 122 16.04 0.85 -6.10
C PRO A 122 15.08 1.79 -6.83
N TYR A 123 13.78 1.46 -6.84
CA TYR A 123 12.73 2.28 -7.45
C TYR A 123 12.56 3.60 -6.69
N THR A 124 12.22 3.53 -5.40
CA THR A 124 11.92 4.72 -4.57
C THR A 124 13.12 5.65 -4.49
N ALA A 125 14.33 5.12 -4.33
CA ALA A 125 15.54 5.93 -4.30
C ALA A 125 15.77 6.66 -5.63
N ALA A 126 15.55 6.01 -6.78
CA ALA A 126 15.68 6.65 -8.09
C ALA A 126 14.58 7.70 -8.31
N ALA A 127 13.35 7.44 -7.88
CA ALA A 127 12.23 8.36 -8.00
C ALA A 127 12.49 9.63 -7.17
N VAL A 128 12.87 9.50 -5.90
CA VAL A 128 13.22 10.64 -5.06
C VAL A 128 14.45 11.38 -5.59
N ALA A 129 15.52 10.67 -5.94
CA ALA A 129 16.75 11.29 -6.46
C ALA A 129 16.49 12.11 -7.74
N SER A 130 15.70 11.57 -8.67
CA SER A 130 15.44 12.27 -9.95
C SER A 130 14.39 13.37 -9.82
N ILE A 131 13.29 13.14 -9.10
CA ILE A 131 12.17 14.08 -9.00
C ILE A 131 12.50 15.24 -8.07
N ALA A 132 13.09 14.95 -6.90
CA ALA A 132 13.32 15.96 -5.88
C ALA A 132 14.71 16.61 -5.96
N PHE A 133 15.71 15.87 -6.46
CA PHE A 133 17.11 16.32 -6.47
C PHE A 133 17.71 16.41 -7.88
N GLY A 134 16.92 16.17 -8.93
CA GLY A 134 17.38 16.32 -10.32
C GLY A 134 18.47 15.34 -10.74
N GLN A 135 18.71 14.25 -10.00
CA GLN A 135 19.73 13.29 -10.38
C GLN A 135 19.33 12.56 -11.68
N PRO A 136 20.24 12.41 -12.66
CA PRO A 136 19.95 11.78 -13.94
C PRO A 136 19.91 10.25 -13.83
N ILE A 137 18.95 9.73 -13.06
CA ILE A 137 18.77 8.30 -12.78
C ILE A 137 17.37 7.87 -13.23
N ALA A 138 17.31 6.88 -14.10
CA ALA A 138 16.05 6.41 -14.64
C ALA A 138 15.24 5.60 -13.61
N VAL A 139 13.93 5.82 -13.63
CA VAL A 139 12.96 5.10 -12.81
C VAL A 139 12.28 4.03 -13.66
N VAL A 140 12.18 2.81 -13.12
CA VAL A 140 11.50 1.69 -13.80
C VAL A 140 10.46 1.07 -12.88
N ASP A 141 9.19 1.33 -13.17
CA ASP A 141 8.03 0.63 -12.59
C ASP A 141 7.33 -0.28 -13.63
N GLY A 142 6.13 -0.77 -13.29
CA GLY A 142 5.31 -1.55 -14.21
C GLY A 142 4.82 -0.75 -15.43
N ASN A 143 4.64 0.57 -15.30
CA ASN A 143 4.23 1.45 -16.40
C ASN A 143 5.38 1.68 -17.38
N VAL A 144 6.54 2.08 -16.88
CA VAL A 144 7.76 2.31 -17.67
C VAL A 144 8.20 1.02 -18.37
N ARG A 145 8.18 -0.13 -17.68
CA ARG A 145 8.45 -1.44 -18.31
C ARG A 145 7.56 -1.66 -19.54
N ARG A 146 6.25 -1.47 -19.38
CA ARG A 146 5.28 -1.70 -20.46
C ARG A 146 5.53 -0.74 -21.63
N VAL A 147 5.76 0.53 -21.34
CA VAL A 147 6.09 1.54 -22.36
C VAL A 147 7.35 1.13 -23.11
N LEU A 148 8.45 0.81 -22.41
CA LEU A 148 9.72 0.43 -23.02
C LEU A 148 9.62 -0.88 -23.84
N SER A 149 8.96 -1.91 -23.31
CA SER A 149 8.69 -3.15 -24.05
C SER A 149 7.98 -2.88 -25.36
N ARG A 150 6.99 -1.97 -25.38
CA ARG A 150 6.26 -1.61 -26.60
C ARG A 150 7.09 -0.74 -27.55
N LEU A 151 7.82 0.23 -27.03
CA LEU A 151 8.70 1.08 -27.85
C LEU A 151 9.74 0.24 -28.60
N LEU A 152 10.37 -0.69 -27.90
CA LEU A 152 11.43 -1.55 -28.42
C LEU A 152 10.88 -2.80 -29.15
N GLY A 153 9.59 -3.11 -28.98
CA GLY A 153 8.98 -4.36 -29.46
C GLY A 153 9.65 -5.60 -28.86
N ALA A 154 10.00 -5.53 -27.57
CA ALA A 154 10.66 -6.57 -26.81
C ALA A 154 9.66 -7.26 -25.88
N LYS A 155 9.42 -8.56 -26.10
CA LYS A 155 8.49 -9.36 -25.27
C LYS A 155 9.05 -9.52 -23.86
N GLU A 156 10.33 -9.81 -23.77
CA GLU A 156 11.03 -10.03 -22.52
C GLU A 156 12.28 -9.16 -22.47
N MET A 157 12.53 -8.63 -21.28
CA MET A 157 13.75 -7.93 -20.94
C MET A 157 14.07 -8.25 -19.49
N SER A 158 15.33 -8.56 -19.21
CA SER A 158 15.82 -8.66 -17.83
C SER A 158 15.72 -7.30 -17.14
N GLU A 159 15.74 -7.29 -15.80
CA GLU A 159 15.76 -6.03 -15.04
C GLU A 159 16.96 -5.15 -15.42
N ALA A 160 18.11 -5.76 -15.70
CA ALA A 160 19.31 -5.04 -16.11
C ALA A 160 19.15 -4.39 -17.50
N GLN A 161 18.57 -5.12 -18.46
CA GLN A 161 18.26 -4.58 -19.78
C GLN A 161 17.28 -3.40 -19.68
N LEU A 162 16.19 -3.56 -18.93
CA LEU A 162 15.20 -2.50 -18.72
C LEU A 162 15.81 -1.23 -18.14
N ARG A 163 16.63 -1.36 -17.09
CA ARG A 163 17.32 -0.22 -16.47
C ARG A 163 18.25 0.47 -17.45
N ARG A 164 19.02 -0.29 -18.24
CA ARG A 164 19.93 0.26 -19.25
C ARG A 164 19.18 1.02 -20.34
N GLU A 165 18.10 0.46 -20.87
CA GLU A 165 17.31 1.13 -21.91
C GLU A 165 16.58 2.36 -21.36
N ALA A 166 16.06 2.29 -20.12
CA ALA A 166 15.47 3.45 -19.45
C ALA A 166 16.50 4.56 -19.25
N GLN A 167 17.71 4.22 -18.80
CA GLN A 167 18.80 5.16 -18.59
C GLN A 167 19.29 5.78 -19.91
N ALA A 168 19.39 4.99 -20.98
CA ALA A 168 19.76 5.50 -22.29
C ALA A 168 18.72 6.48 -22.86
N LEU A 169 17.43 6.24 -22.57
CA LEU A 169 16.34 7.08 -23.03
C LEU A 169 16.12 8.33 -22.17
N LEU A 170 16.49 8.30 -20.89
CA LEU A 170 16.33 9.40 -19.93
C LEU A 170 16.84 10.73 -20.47
N ASP A 171 16.06 11.79 -20.26
CA ASP A 171 16.53 13.15 -20.47
C ASP A 171 17.42 13.59 -19.29
N PRO A 172 18.70 13.93 -19.50
CA PRO A 172 19.61 14.28 -18.41
C PRO A 172 19.37 15.69 -17.86
N ASP A 173 18.74 16.57 -18.64
CA ASP A 173 18.51 17.97 -18.25
C ASP A 173 17.20 18.12 -17.47
N SER A 174 16.26 17.18 -17.64
CA SER A 174 14.99 17.14 -16.91
C SER A 174 14.62 15.72 -16.46
N PRO A 175 15.46 15.04 -15.65
CA PRO A 175 15.28 13.61 -15.37
C PRO A 175 14.04 13.31 -14.54
N GLY A 176 13.70 14.17 -13.58
CA GLY A 176 12.49 14.06 -12.77
C GLY A 176 11.22 14.10 -13.61
N ASP A 177 11.08 15.15 -14.44
CA ASP A 177 9.94 15.31 -15.34
C ASP A 177 9.89 14.20 -16.39
N PHE A 178 11.03 13.77 -16.93
CA PHE A 178 11.08 12.69 -17.90
C PHE A 178 10.60 11.36 -17.28
N ASN A 179 11.08 11.02 -16.09
CA ASN A 179 10.62 9.83 -15.36
C ASN A 179 9.12 9.88 -15.10
N GLN A 180 8.62 11.02 -14.62
CA GLN A 180 7.19 11.21 -14.41
C GLN A 180 6.38 11.14 -15.70
N ALA A 181 6.89 11.67 -16.81
CA ALA A 181 6.26 11.59 -18.11
C ALA A 181 6.13 10.14 -18.62
N MET A 182 7.17 9.32 -18.44
CA MET A 182 7.13 7.89 -18.79
C MET A 182 6.11 7.13 -17.94
N MET A 183 6.04 7.40 -16.63
CA MET A 183 5.05 6.81 -15.73
C MET A 183 3.63 7.25 -16.10
N GLU A 184 3.42 8.54 -16.33
CA GLU A 184 2.13 9.13 -16.73
C GLU A 184 1.64 8.59 -18.07
N LEU A 185 2.55 8.45 -19.05
CA LEU A 185 2.24 7.87 -20.37
C LEU A 185 1.75 6.44 -20.22
N GLY A 186 2.44 5.62 -19.42
CA GLY A 186 2.02 4.25 -19.15
C GLY A 186 0.66 4.20 -18.44
N ALA A 187 0.42 5.10 -17.48
CA ALA A 187 -0.80 5.12 -16.70
C ALA A 187 -2.04 5.58 -17.49
N THR A 188 -1.90 6.51 -18.44
CA THR A 188 -3.04 7.23 -19.04
C THR A 188 -3.27 6.95 -20.53
N VAL A 189 -2.23 6.57 -21.27
CA VAL A 189 -2.29 6.41 -22.73
C VAL A 189 -1.88 5.00 -23.14
N CYS A 190 -0.71 4.56 -22.69
CA CYS A 190 -0.14 3.26 -23.01
C CYS A 190 -0.60 2.20 -21.99
N SER A 191 -1.92 2.05 -21.81
CA SER A 191 -2.57 1.12 -20.87
C SER A 191 -2.33 -0.35 -21.21
N PRO A 192 -2.45 -1.28 -20.24
CA PRO A 192 -2.28 -2.72 -20.49
C PRO A 192 -3.17 -3.26 -21.62
N LYS A 193 -4.45 -2.89 -21.61
CA LYS A 193 -5.44 -3.22 -22.65
C LYS A 193 -5.90 -1.95 -23.36
N ALA A 194 -6.22 -2.06 -24.66
CA ALA A 194 -6.70 -0.98 -25.51
C ALA A 194 -5.89 0.33 -25.40
N PRO A 195 -4.56 0.31 -25.62
CA PRO A 195 -3.75 1.52 -25.54
C PRO A 195 -4.18 2.56 -26.59
N ARG A 196 -4.19 3.84 -26.21
CA ARG A 196 -4.62 4.96 -27.05
C ARG A 196 -3.50 5.41 -28.00
N CYS A 197 -3.02 4.49 -28.85
CA CYS A 197 -1.84 4.68 -29.70
C CYS A 197 -1.91 5.93 -30.60
N ARG A 198 -3.10 6.34 -31.06
CA ARG A 198 -3.28 7.55 -31.88
C ARG A 198 -2.92 8.84 -31.13
N GLN A 199 -3.15 8.86 -29.82
CA GLN A 199 -2.89 9.99 -28.91
C GLN A 199 -1.49 9.94 -28.29
N CYS A 200 -0.70 8.89 -28.57
CA CYS A 200 0.59 8.68 -27.93
C CYS A 200 1.66 9.61 -28.53
N PRO A 201 2.38 10.41 -27.71
CA PRO A 201 3.46 11.27 -28.19
C PRO A 201 4.65 10.47 -28.76
N ALA A 202 4.77 9.19 -28.39
CA ALA A 202 5.83 8.30 -28.85
C ALA A 202 5.40 7.38 -30.02
N ARG A 203 4.24 7.63 -30.64
CA ARG A 203 3.61 6.72 -31.61
C ARG A 203 4.49 6.37 -32.81
N ASP A 204 5.32 7.30 -33.28
CA ASP A 204 6.12 7.15 -34.50
C ASP A 204 7.44 6.41 -34.22
N TYR A 205 7.85 6.39 -32.96
CA TYR A 205 9.01 5.66 -32.45
C TYR A 205 8.66 4.21 -32.03
N CYS A 206 7.38 3.91 -31.83
CA CYS A 206 6.93 2.66 -31.21
C CYS A 206 6.92 1.45 -32.17
N ARG A 207 7.81 0.48 -31.95
CA ARG A 207 7.88 -0.76 -32.75
C ARG A 207 6.63 -1.62 -32.60
N ALA A 208 6.10 -1.80 -31.39
CA ALA A 208 4.93 -2.63 -31.18
C ALA A 208 3.67 -2.07 -31.86
N ARG A 209 3.57 -0.74 -31.98
CA ARG A 209 2.54 -0.07 -32.81
C ARG A 209 2.74 -0.38 -34.28
N ARG A 210 3.97 -0.27 -34.81
CA ARG A 210 4.27 -0.59 -36.23
C ARG A 210 3.95 -2.05 -36.57
N LEU A 211 4.10 -2.96 -35.62
CA LEU A 211 3.73 -4.37 -35.76
C LEU A 211 2.22 -4.65 -35.64
N GLY A 212 1.39 -3.63 -35.37
CA GLY A 212 -0.07 -3.77 -35.23
C GLY A 212 -0.53 -4.52 -33.98
N ARG A 213 0.37 -4.85 -33.04
CA ARG A 213 0.07 -5.74 -31.89
C ARG A 213 0.66 -5.23 -30.56
N PRO A 214 0.36 -3.99 -30.13
CA PRO A 214 0.95 -3.41 -28.91
C PRO A 214 0.67 -4.20 -27.63
N GLU A 215 -0.45 -4.93 -27.56
CA GLU A 215 -0.82 -5.74 -26.39
C GLU A 215 0.01 -7.04 -26.26
N ALA A 216 0.73 -7.44 -27.31
CA ALA A 216 1.65 -8.58 -27.23
C ALA A 216 2.95 -8.25 -26.47
N PHE A 217 3.13 -6.99 -26.03
CA PHE A 217 4.36 -6.49 -25.41
C PHE A 217 4.07 -5.69 -24.12
N PRO A 218 4.67 -6.07 -22.98
CA PRO A 218 5.12 -7.44 -22.67
C PRO A 218 3.92 -8.39 -22.59
N PRO A 219 4.11 -9.71 -22.76
CA PRO A 219 3.04 -10.67 -22.53
C PRO A 219 2.56 -10.59 -21.07
N PRO A 220 1.27 -10.87 -20.79
CA PRO A 220 0.77 -10.95 -19.44
C PRO A 220 1.56 -11.99 -18.64
N ARG A 221 1.99 -11.62 -17.42
CA ARG A 221 2.58 -12.61 -16.51
C ARG A 221 1.48 -13.55 -16.01
N PRO A 222 1.76 -14.86 -15.90
CA PRO A 222 0.87 -15.80 -15.23
C PRO A 222 0.53 -15.27 -13.84
N ARG A 223 -0.75 -15.29 -13.48
CA ARG A 223 -1.17 -14.96 -12.12
C ARG A 223 -1.00 -16.21 -11.26
N PRO A 224 -0.39 -16.12 -10.07
CA PRO A 224 -0.40 -17.23 -9.13
C PRO A 224 -1.83 -17.71 -8.88
N ALA A 225 -1.99 -19.02 -8.69
CA ALA A 225 -3.28 -19.58 -8.30
C ALA A 225 -3.78 -18.91 -7.02
N THR A 226 -5.08 -18.70 -6.94
CA THR A 226 -5.69 -18.15 -5.72
C THR A 226 -5.74 -19.25 -4.67
N VAL A 227 -5.17 -18.99 -3.50
CA VAL A 227 -5.13 -19.93 -2.38
C VAL A 227 -6.29 -19.59 -1.42
N PRO A 228 -7.26 -20.49 -1.19
CA PRO A 228 -8.28 -20.28 -0.18
C PRO A 228 -7.64 -20.29 1.21
N LEU A 229 -8.07 -19.37 2.08
CA LEU A 229 -7.64 -19.31 3.46
C LEU A 229 -8.85 -19.06 4.35
N GLU A 230 -9.03 -19.87 5.38
CA GLU A 230 -10.07 -19.67 6.38
C GLU A 230 -9.45 -19.15 7.68
N GLU A 231 -10.05 -18.10 8.25
CA GLU A 231 -9.66 -17.54 9.54
C GLU A 231 -10.91 -17.42 10.42
N HIS A 232 -10.75 -17.61 11.73
CA HIS A 232 -11.83 -17.43 12.70
C HIS A 232 -11.43 -16.38 13.73
N ALA A 233 -12.33 -15.43 14.01
CA ALA A 233 -12.16 -14.42 15.04
C ALA A 233 -13.23 -14.57 16.12
N ALA A 234 -12.84 -14.40 17.38
CA ALA A 234 -13.73 -14.37 18.54
C ALA A 234 -14.07 -12.92 18.91
N ALA A 235 -15.34 -12.57 18.78
CA ALA A 235 -15.87 -11.29 19.21
C ALA A 235 -16.37 -11.37 20.65
N LEU A 236 -15.46 -11.10 21.59
CA LEU A 236 -15.67 -11.29 23.02
C LEU A 236 -16.22 -10.03 23.67
N PHE A 237 -17.40 -10.15 24.28
CA PHE A 237 -18.10 -9.06 24.94
C PHE A 237 -18.26 -9.30 26.44
N ARG A 238 -17.98 -8.27 27.25
CA ARG A 238 -18.18 -8.29 28.71
C ARG A 238 -18.53 -6.89 29.21
N ARG A 239 -19.66 -6.75 29.91
CA ARG A 239 -20.08 -5.51 30.60
C ARG A 239 -19.96 -4.25 29.71
N GLY A 240 -20.52 -4.29 28.51
CA GLY A 240 -20.50 -3.13 27.60
C GLY A 240 -19.20 -2.93 26.82
N ARG A 241 -18.19 -3.79 27.01
CA ARG A 241 -16.87 -3.66 26.39
C ARG A 241 -16.52 -4.86 25.53
N TRP A 242 -15.72 -4.61 24.49
CA TRP A 242 -15.18 -5.61 23.58
C TRP A 242 -13.71 -5.87 23.88
N LEU A 243 -13.28 -7.13 23.79
CA LEU A 243 -11.87 -7.47 23.90
C LEU A 243 -11.21 -7.34 22.53
N LEU A 244 -10.22 -6.45 22.42
CA LEU A 244 -9.37 -6.36 21.24
C LEU A 244 -7.95 -6.75 21.65
N ALA A 245 -7.19 -7.27 20.68
CA ALA A 245 -5.82 -7.68 20.85
C ALA A 245 -4.94 -7.02 19.80
N ARG A 246 -3.75 -6.58 20.20
CA ARG A 246 -2.73 -6.05 19.29
C ARG A 246 -1.75 -7.16 18.94
N ARG A 247 -1.63 -7.48 17.65
CA ARG A 247 -0.77 -8.59 17.20
C ARG A 247 0.69 -8.36 17.58
N ASP A 248 1.27 -9.36 18.24
CA ASP A 248 2.71 -9.49 18.33
C ASP A 248 3.25 -10.21 17.09
N GLY A 249 4.45 -9.84 16.66
CA GLY A 249 5.19 -10.53 15.61
C GLY A 249 4.41 -10.85 14.31
N GLY A 250 4.97 -11.75 13.49
CA GLY A 250 4.40 -12.21 12.23
C GLY A 250 4.40 -11.20 11.07
N GLU A 251 4.40 -11.68 9.82
CA GLU A 251 4.43 -10.78 8.65
C GLU A 251 3.11 -10.01 8.44
N ARG A 252 1.97 -10.63 8.74
CA ARG A 252 0.64 -10.06 8.43
C ARG A 252 0.07 -9.33 9.63
N TYR A 253 -0.17 -8.03 9.45
CA TYR A 253 -0.90 -7.15 10.39
C TYR A 253 -0.25 -6.96 11.77
N ARG A 254 1.04 -7.24 11.92
CA ARG A 254 1.83 -6.91 13.13
C ARG A 254 1.47 -5.52 13.63
N GLY A 255 1.31 -5.34 14.94
CA GLY A 255 1.06 -4.03 15.57
C GLY A 255 -0.31 -3.41 15.32
N LEU A 256 -1.18 -4.02 14.50
CA LEU A 256 -2.57 -3.61 14.36
C LEU A 256 -3.45 -4.31 15.40
N TRP A 257 -4.54 -3.64 15.75
CA TRP A 257 -5.59 -4.16 16.62
C TRP A 257 -6.56 -5.04 15.85
N GLU A 258 -7.07 -6.05 16.54
CA GLU A 258 -8.04 -6.98 16.00
C GLU A 258 -8.87 -7.66 17.07
N LEU A 259 -9.99 -8.24 16.63
CA LEU A 259 -10.65 -9.30 17.37
C LEU A 259 -9.69 -10.50 17.46
N PRO A 260 -9.49 -11.10 18.64
CA PRO A 260 -8.63 -12.26 18.78
C PRO A 260 -8.99 -13.33 17.76
N ARG A 261 -8.02 -13.74 16.94
CA ARG A 261 -8.21 -14.70 15.85
C ARG A 261 -7.20 -15.84 15.86
N CYS A 262 -7.64 -16.95 15.29
CA CYS A 262 -6.84 -18.13 15.02
C CYS A 262 -6.95 -18.49 13.54
N ARG A 263 -5.87 -19.08 12.99
CA ARG A 263 -5.89 -19.64 11.63
C ARG A 263 -6.31 -21.08 11.68
N THR A 264 -7.01 -21.53 10.62
CA THR A 264 -7.30 -22.94 10.44
C THR A 264 -6.04 -23.73 9.99
N PRO A 265 -6.02 -25.05 10.23
CA PRO A 265 -7.05 -25.83 10.92
C PRO A 265 -7.10 -25.49 12.42
N LEU A 266 -8.31 -25.35 12.93
CA LEU A 266 -8.56 -25.32 14.37
C LEU A 266 -8.38 -26.75 14.88
N ALA A 267 -7.34 -27.00 15.68
CA ALA A 267 -7.16 -28.31 16.33
C ALA A 267 -8.25 -28.57 17.39
N ALA A 268 -8.91 -27.51 17.86
CA ALA A 268 -9.93 -27.51 18.90
C ALA A 268 -11.04 -26.49 18.57
N PRO A 269 -12.27 -26.65 19.09
CA PRO A 269 -13.33 -25.64 18.97
C PRO A 269 -12.85 -24.25 19.40
N LEU A 270 -13.32 -23.19 18.74
CA LEU A 270 -12.88 -21.82 19.03
C LEU A 270 -13.11 -21.41 20.50
N VAL A 271 -14.13 -21.96 21.16
CA VAL A 271 -14.39 -21.73 22.59
C VAL A 271 -13.25 -22.24 23.48
N GLU A 272 -12.71 -23.41 23.17
CA GLU A 272 -11.57 -23.97 23.90
C GLU A 272 -10.30 -23.16 23.65
N TRP A 273 -10.12 -22.66 22.42
CA TRP A 273 -9.03 -21.72 22.12
C TRP A 273 -9.14 -20.42 22.92
N VAL A 274 -10.35 -19.86 23.07
CA VAL A 274 -10.59 -18.65 23.88
C VAL A 274 -10.22 -18.92 25.34
N GLU A 275 -10.61 -20.07 25.89
CA GLU A 275 -10.27 -20.42 27.27
C GLU A 275 -8.77 -20.64 27.47
N THR A 276 -8.15 -21.47 26.63
CA THR A 276 -6.74 -21.85 26.77
C THR A 276 -5.78 -20.70 26.47
N VAL A 277 -6.02 -19.94 25.39
CA VAL A 277 -5.11 -18.88 24.93
C VAL A 277 -5.38 -17.54 25.59
N LEU A 278 -6.66 -17.20 25.82
CA LEU A 278 -7.03 -15.90 26.40
C LEU A 278 -7.40 -15.99 27.88
N GLY A 279 -7.54 -17.18 28.46
CA GLY A 279 -7.88 -17.34 29.89
C GLY A 279 -9.30 -16.92 30.24
N LEU A 280 -10.22 -17.03 29.27
CA LEU A 280 -11.60 -16.54 29.39
C LEU A 280 -12.60 -17.66 29.22
N ILE A 281 -13.52 -17.78 30.18
CA ILE A 281 -14.68 -18.67 30.07
C ILE A 281 -15.78 -17.87 29.38
N ALA A 282 -16.19 -18.31 28.20
CA ALA A 282 -17.14 -17.60 27.35
C ALA A 282 -18.10 -18.57 26.67
N THR A 283 -19.32 -18.11 26.42
CA THR A 283 -20.33 -18.89 25.70
C THR A 283 -20.64 -18.21 24.38
N ALA A 284 -20.75 -18.99 23.30
CA ALA A 284 -21.19 -18.46 22.02
C ALA A 284 -22.58 -17.83 22.16
N CYS A 285 -22.81 -16.70 21.52
CA CYS A 285 -24.09 -16.00 21.62
C CYS A 285 -24.45 -15.37 20.28
N GLY A 286 -25.63 -15.65 19.74
CA GLY A 286 -26.06 -15.12 18.44
C GLY A 286 -25.34 -15.77 17.24
N GLU A 287 -25.59 -15.22 16.05
CA GLU A 287 -25.10 -15.78 14.79
C GLU A 287 -23.71 -15.26 14.41
N SER A 288 -22.86 -16.16 13.90
CA SER A 288 -21.58 -15.80 13.32
C SER A 288 -21.74 -15.00 12.03
N ARG A 289 -20.82 -14.07 11.77
CA ARG A 289 -20.80 -13.25 10.55
C ARG A 289 -19.60 -13.60 9.70
N GLU A 290 -19.80 -13.62 8.39
CA GLU A 290 -18.74 -13.93 7.43
C GLU A 290 -18.37 -12.70 6.60
N LEU A 291 -17.06 -12.56 6.33
CA LEU A 291 -16.55 -11.60 5.37
C LEU A 291 -15.45 -12.22 4.51
N THR A 292 -15.56 -12.01 3.20
CA THR A 292 -14.56 -12.48 2.25
C THR A 292 -13.77 -11.31 1.66
N TYR A 293 -12.45 -11.46 1.62
CA TYR A 293 -11.54 -10.46 1.06
C TYR A 293 -10.32 -11.15 0.44
N SER A 294 -9.49 -10.37 -0.27
CA SER A 294 -8.31 -10.90 -0.93
C SER A 294 -7.05 -10.20 -0.43
N ILE A 295 -5.99 -10.96 -0.17
CA ILE A 295 -4.65 -10.43 0.13
C ILE A 295 -3.66 -11.09 -0.82
N THR A 296 -3.06 -10.31 -1.72
CA THR A 296 -2.10 -10.83 -2.71
C THR A 296 -2.75 -11.94 -3.54
N HIS A 297 -2.39 -13.22 -3.32
CA HIS A 297 -2.95 -14.40 -3.97
C HIS A 297 -3.84 -15.24 -3.04
N HIS A 298 -4.13 -14.78 -1.81
CA HIS A 298 -5.02 -15.48 -0.89
C HIS A 298 -6.44 -14.93 -0.98
N ARG A 299 -7.43 -15.82 -1.07
CA ARG A 299 -8.85 -15.49 -0.87
C ARG A 299 -9.21 -15.87 0.56
N VAL A 300 -9.34 -14.88 1.42
CA VAL A 300 -9.59 -15.09 2.85
C VAL A 300 -11.08 -15.07 3.13
N ARG A 301 -11.57 -16.13 3.77
CA ARG A 301 -12.87 -16.22 4.43
C ARG A 301 -12.64 -16.02 5.92
N LEU A 302 -13.04 -14.87 6.46
CA LEU A 302 -13.01 -14.62 7.90
C LEU A 302 -14.41 -14.82 8.48
N VAL A 303 -14.52 -15.77 9.40
CA VAL A 303 -15.75 -16.01 10.16
C VAL A 303 -15.58 -15.43 11.55
N VAL A 304 -16.49 -14.56 11.94
CA VAL A 304 -16.46 -13.85 13.21
C VAL A 304 -17.54 -14.40 14.11
N HIS A 305 -17.12 -14.99 15.22
CA HIS A 305 -17.96 -15.71 16.15
C HIS A 305 -18.17 -14.88 17.41
N PRO A 306 -19.41 -14.50 17.72
CA PRO A 306 -19.71 -13.75 18.94
C PRO A 306 -19.72 -14.61 20.21
N PHE A 307 -19.16 -14.05 21.28
CA PHE A 307 -19.06 -14.69 22.59
C PHE A 307 -19.38 -13.71 23.73
N ARG A 308 -20.12 -14.20 24.73
CA ARG A 308 -20.33 -13.50 26.00
C ARG A 308 -19.39 -14.09 27.05
N VAL A 309 -18.51 -13.26 27.59
CA VAL A 309 -17.54 -13.69 28.60
C VAL A 309 -18.20 -13.69 29.97
N GLN A 310 -18.18 -14.85 30.62
CA GLN A 310 -18.77 -15.08 31.94
C GLN A 310 -17.76 -14.76 33.05
N SER A 311 -16.54 -15.30 32.94
CA SER A 311 -15.50 -15.16 33.96
C SER A 311 -14.09 -15.24 33.37
N GLY A 312 -13.07 -15.17 34.23
CA GLY A 312 -11.66 -15.14 33.83
C GLY A 312 -11.06 -13.75 33.70
N ARG A 313 -9.73 -13.72 33.55
CA ARG A 313 -8.93 -12.51 33.34
C ARG A 313 -8.20 -12.67 32.01
N ALA A 314 -8.45 -11.73 31.09
CA ALA A 314 -7.87 -11.75 29.76
C ALA A 314 -6.34 -11.80 29.84
N ARG A 315 -5.76 -12.83 29.24
CA ARG A 315 -4.31 -13.03 29.09
C ARG A 315 -3.89 -12.57 27.71
N ARG A 316 -2.66 -12.08 27.60
CA ARG A 316 -2.10 -11.67 26.30
C ARG A 316 -1.99 -12.85 25.31
N GLY A 317 -1.78 -14.07 25.80
CA GLY A 317 -1.59 -15.25 24.93
C GLY A 317 -0.49 -15.01 23.90
N LEU A 318 -0.85 -15.11 22.62
CA LEU A 318 0.01 -14.89 21.45
C LEU A 318 0.09 -13.42 20.99
N TYR A 319 -0.51 -12.50 21.74
CA TYR A 319 -0.60 -11.08 21.39
C TYR A 319 0.37 -10.24 22.19
N ALA A 320 0.69 -9.05 21.67
CA ALA A 320 1.55 -8.10 22.36
C ALA A 320 0.78 -7.46 23.51
N GLU A 321 -0.52 -7.29 23.33
CA GLU A 321 -1.39 -6.57 24.24
C GLU A 321 -2.85 -7.00 24.01
N VAL A 322 -3.64 -7.00 25.08
CA VAL A 322 -5.10 -7.20 25.03
C VAL A 322 -5.77 -6.12 25.87
N ARG A 323 -6.88 -5.55 25.37
CA ARG A 323 -7.61 -4.48 26.05
C ARG A 323 -9.12 -4.66 25.91
N TRP A 324 -9.82 -4.39 27.01
CA TRP A 324 -11.27 -4.22 27.04
C TRP A 324 -11.60 -2.78 26.72
N LEU A 325 -12.34 -2.55 25.65
CA LEU A 325 -12.59 -1.23 25.09
C LEU A 325 -14.09 -1.00 24.92
N ALA A 326 -14.53 0.22 25.22
CA ALA A 326 -15.88 0.67 24.92
C ALA A 326 -16.05 0.84 23.40
N PRO A 327 -17.29 0.75 22.88
CA PRO A 327 -17.59 0.92 21.46
C PRO A 327 -16.98 2.18 20.82
N ALA A 328 -17.01 3.31 21.52
CA ALA A 328 -16.47 4.58 21.04
C ALA A 328 -14.94 4.54 20.83
N GLU A 329 -14.21 3.79 21.66
CA GLU A 329 -12.74 3.68 21.57
C GLU A 329 -12.29 2.84 20.36
N LEU A 330 -13.20 2.09 19.71
CA LEU A 330 -12.86 1.16 18.64
C LEU A 330 -12.59 1.86 17.30
N GLU A 331 -13.17 3.04 17.08
CA GLU A 331 -13.06 3.74 15.79
C GLU A 331 -11.66 4.29 15.53
N ASP A 332 -10.93 4.63 16.59
CA ASP A 332 -9.59 5.25 16.52
C ASP A 332 -8.45 4.25 16.55
N LEU A 333 -8.74 2.96 16.76
CA LEU A 333 -7.70 1.94 16.79
C LEU A 333 -7.19 1.61 15.38
N PRO A 334 -5.86 1.53 15.18
CA PRO A 334 -5.30 1.12 13.90
C PRO A 334 -5.61 -0.36 13.66
N MET A 335 -6.50 -0.63 12.71
CA MET A 335 -6.90 -1.98 12.31
C MET A 335 -6.52 -2.23 10.86
N SER A 336 -6.68 -3.47 10.42
CA SER A 336 -6.74 -3.76 8.99
C SER A 336 -8.15 -3.46 8.46
N ALA A 337 -8.27 -3.04 7.20
CA ALA A 337 -9.59 -2.77 6.62
C ALA A 337 -10.62 -3.92 6.77
N PRO A 338 -10.26 -5.21 6.58
CA PRO A 338 -11.16 -6.33 6.85
C PRO A 338 -11.57 -6.41 8.32
N MET A 339 -10.65 -6.16 9.25
CA MET A 339 -10.93 -6.19 10.68
C MET A 339 -11.81 -5.01 11.11
N ARG A 340 -11.58 -3.80 10.59
CA ARG A 340 -12.46 -2.65 10.83
C ARG A 340 -13.88 -2.92 10.32
N ARG A 341 -14.02 -3.59 9.17
CA ARG A 341 -15.32 -4.07 8.69
C ARG A 341 -15.94 -5.09 9.64
N ALA A 342 -15.17 -6.07 10.12
CA ALA A 342 -15.61 -7.07 11.09
C ALA A 342 -16.13 -6.44 12.39
N VAL A 343 -15.37 -5.49 12.96
CA VAL A 343 -15.75 -4.76 14.17
C VAL A 343 -17.03 -3.95 13.94
N ARG A 344 -17.15 -3.23 12.82
CA ARG A 344 -18.38 -2.46 12.50
C ARG A 344 -19.62 -3.34 12.33
N LEU A 345 -19.47 -4.56 11.79
CA LEU A 345 -20.56 -5.53 11.67
C LEU A 345 -21.08 -6.00 13.05
N LEU A 346 -20.26 -5.93 14.09
CA LEU A 346 -20.59 -6.43 15.43
C LEU A 346 -21.01 -5.34 16.40
N VAL A 347 -20.40 -4.16 16.28
CA VAL A 347 -20.64 -3.00 17.15
C VAL A 347 -21.92 -2.26 16.76
N GLY A 348 -22.41 -2.43 15.53
CA GLY A 348 -23.58 -1.74 15.01
C GLY A 348 -23.26 -0.26 14.81
N ARG A 349 -23.00 0.14 13.56
CA ARG A 349 -23.07 1.57 13.24
C ARG A 349 -24.54 1.94 13.11
N GLU A 350 -24.97 2.90 13.93
CA GLU A 350 -26.24 3.58 13.81
C GLU A 350 -26.45 4.10 12.38
N THR A 351 -27.27 3.38 11.61
CA THR A 351 -28.31 3.96 10.77
C THR A 351 -29.50 3.00 10.81
N GLY A 352 -30.29 3.06 11.89
CA GLY A 352 -31.70 2.66 11.87
C GLY A 352 -32.08 1.19 12.09
N VAL A 353 -31.20 0.27 12.49
CA VAL A 353 -31.62 -1.10 12.86
C VAL A 353 -31.00 -1.53 14.19
N GLN A 354 -31.87 -2.03 15.06
CA GLN A 354 -31.72 -2.23 16.49
C GLN A 354 -30.47 -3.02 16.93
N THR A 355 -29.87 -2.57 18.03
CA THR A 355 -28.94 -3.31 18.91
C THR A 355 -29.59 -4.50 19.64
N SER A 356 -30.70 -5.03 19.12
CA SER A 356 -31.59 -5.98 19.81
C SER A 356 -31.03 -7.40 19.95
N VAL A 357 -29.99 -7.76 19.18
CA VAL A 357 -29.41 -9.11 19.22
C VAL A 357 -28.63 -9.38 20.52
N TRP A 358 -28.11 -8.35 21.21
CA TRP A 358 -27.25 -8.54 22.40
C TRP A 358 -27.93 -8.25 23.75
N ARG A 359 -29.16 -7.72 23.75
CA ARG A 359 -29.88 -7.29 24.96
C ARG A 359 -30.84 -8.32 25.56
N ARG A 360 -31.06 -9.48 24.94
CA ARG A 360 -31.94 -10.52 25.49
C ARG A 360 -31.14 -11.66 26.13
N THR A 361 -30.93 -11.55 27.44
CA THR A 361 -31.43 -12.46 28.47
C THR A 361 -30.86 -12.01 29.81
N SER A 362 -31.77 -11.63 30.70
CA SER A 362 -31.56 -11.38 32.12
C SER A 362 -31.10 -12.63 32.84
#